data_AF-A0A1H3CLE2-F1
#
_entry.id   AF-A0A1H3CLE2-F1
#
_cell.length_a   1.000
_cell.length_b   1.000
_cell.length_c   1.000
_cell.angle_alpha   90.00
_cell.angle_beta   90.00
_cell.angle_gamma   90.00
#
_symmetry.space_group_name_H-M   'P 1'
#
loop_
_entity.id
_entity.type
_entity.pdbx_description
1 polymer ?
#
loop_
_entity_poly.entity_id
_entity_poly.type
_entity_poly.pdbx_seq_one_letter_code
_entity_poly.pdbx_strand_id
1 'polypeptide(L)'
;MKKVYYLNILLIIIVLFSNSVKAQIQGIDGSSAYDWRDDPYEKEKLKIEKFNRAVSDINMSSWGYTDYFEEEYSSFIEEGSYYSNKTGLGGASTYLVLNFQGNQYIFKNVPYKVWKGLKEASSKGEFYNIYIRGRYSL
;
A
#
# COMPACT_ATOMS: atom_id res chain seq x y z
N MET A 1 20.82 -3.87 65.78
CA MET A 1 21.52 -2.78 65.07
C MET A 1 21.52 -2.91 63.54
N LYS A 2 21.57 -4.11 62.94
CA LYS A 2 21.59 -4.28 61.46
C LYS A 2 20.34 -3.78 60.71
N LYS A 3 19.15 -3.80 61.33
CA LYS A 3 17.88 -3.38 60.68
C LYS A 3 17.81 -1.88 60.31
N VAL A 4 18.44 -1.00 61.09
CA VAL A 4 18.45 0.45 60.84
C VAL A 4 19.34 0.79 59.64
N TYR A 5 20.40 0.01 59.42
CA TYR A 5 21.33 0.19 58.29
C TYR A 5 20.65 -0.09 56.93
N TYR A 6 19.84 -1.16 56.86
CA TYR A 6 19.09 -1.48 55.63
C TYR A 6 18.02 -0.44 55.29
N LEU A 7 17.38 0.16 56.31
CA LEU A 7 16.36 1.19 56.09
C LEU A 7 16.97 2.46 55.49
N ASN A 8 18.15 2.87 55.98
CA ASN A 8 18.86 4.03 55.45
C ASN A 8 19.39 3.81 54.03
N ILE A 9 19.88 2.60 53.71
CA ILE A 9 20.29 2.25 52.33
C ILE A 9 19.09 2.28 51.37
N LEU A 10 17.95 1.74 51.79
CA LEU A 10 16.73 1.75 50.97
C LEU A 10 16.28 3.19 50.66
N LEU A 11 16.33 4.08 51.66
CA LEU A 11 15.98 5.49 51.50
C LEU A 11 16.90 6.23 50.51
N ILE A 12 18.21 5.96 50.56
CA ILE A 12 19.18 6.53 49.62
C ILE A 12 18.92 6.03 48.20
N ILE A 13 18.62 4.73 48.02
CA ILE A 13 18.27 4.16 46.71
C ILE A 13 17.01 4.82 46.14
N ILE A 14 15.97 5.01 46.96
CA ILE A 14 14.71 5.66 46.53
C ILE A 14 14.96 7.11 46.09
N VAL A 15 15.79 7.86 46.82
CA VAL A 15 16.14 9.24 46.47
C VAL A 15 16.95 9.30 45.17
N LEU A 16 17.92 8.40 44.97
CA LEU A 16 18.71 8.31 43.73
C LEU A 16 17.84 7.92 42.53
N PHE A 17 16.88 7.00 42.72
CA PHE A 17 15.92 6.63 41.67
C PHE A 17 14.99 7.81 41.31
N SER A 18 14.50 8.53 42.32
CA SER A 18 13.62 9.69 42.12
C SER A 18 14.31 10.82 41.36
N ASN A 19 15.61 11.05 41.63
CA ASN A 19 16.39 12.05 40.92
C ASN A 19 16.74 11.62 39.48
N SER A 20 16.96 10.32 39.25
CA SER A 20 17.21 9.77 37.91
C SER A 20 15.97 9.88 37.01
N VAL A 21 14.77 9.65 37.57
CA VAL A 21 13.50 9.81 36.84
C VAL A 21 13.25 11.28 36.49
N LYS A 22 13.53 12.23 37.40
CA LYS A 22 13.41 13.67 37.11
C LYS A 22 14.37 14.15 36.02
N ALA A 23 15.60 13.63 35.99
CA ALA A 23 16.59 13.95 34.96
C ALA A 23 16.18 13.42 33.57
N GLN A 24 15.52 12.25 33.51
CA GLN A 24 14.97 11.72 32.25
C GLN A 24 13.77 12.52 31.75
N ILE A 25 12.93 13.05 32.64
CA ILE A 25 11.76 13.87 32.25
C ILE A 25 12.17 15.29 31.84
N GLN A 26 13.23 15.86 32.44
CA GLN A 26 13.78 17.16 32.03
C GLN A 26 14.55 17.15 30.70
N GLY A 27 14.89 15.97 30.16
CA GLY A 27 15.40 15.81 28.80
C GLY A 27 14.33 15.60 27.72
N ILE A 28 13.05 15.69 28.10
CA ILE A 28 11.89 15.68 27.18
C ILE A 28 11.35 17.11 27.07
N ASP A 29 12.24 18.07 26.80
CA ASP A 29 11.91 19.34 26.14
C ASP A 29 12.18 19.22 24.63
N GLY A 30 11.95 18.02 24.08
CA GLY A 30 11.90 17.78 22.64
C GLY A 30 10.49 18.04 22.13
N SER A 31 10.17 19.29 21.83
CA SER A 31 9.13 19.64 20.87
C SER A 31 9.53 19.16 19.48
N SER A 32 9.61 17.85 19.27
CA SER A 32 9.53 17.28 17.93
C SER A 32 8.06 17.39 17.57
N ALA A 33 7.70 18.44 16.82
CA ALA A 33 6.36 18.61 16.29
C ALA A 33 5.97 17.32 15.57
N TYR A 34 5.07 16.53 16.17
CA TYR A 34 4.49 15.37 15.53
C TYR A 34 3.77 15.87 14.27
N ASP A 35 4.39 15.68 13.10
CA ASP A 35 3.69 15.89 11.84
C ASP A 35 2.87 14.62 11.58
N TRP A 36 1.56 14.73 11.79
CA TRP A 36 0.61 13.67 11.49
C TRP A 36 0.68 13.22 10.02
N ARG A 37 1.24 14.04 9.11
CA ARG A 37 1.49 13.64 7.72
C ARG A 37 2.61 12.63 7.59
N ASP A 38 3.48 12.53 8.59
CA ASP A 38 4.55 11.52 8.66
C ASP A 38 4.12 10.23 9.35
N ASP A 39 2.92 10.19 9.92
CA ASP A 39 2.31 8.99 10.47
C ASP A 39 2.17 7.92 9.38
N PRO A 40 2.75 6.72 9.55
CA PRO A 40 2.64 5.63 8.57
C PRO A 40 1.19 5.22 8.31
N TYR A 41 0.29 5.36 9.29
CA TYR A 41 -1.13 5.05 9.12
C TYR A 41 -1.82 6.05 8.18
N GLU A 42 -1.63 7.36 8.40
CA GLU A 42 -2.22 8.39 7.55
C GLU A 42 -1.64 8.36 6.13
N LYS A 43 -0.34 8.03 5.98
CA LYS A 43 0.29 7.79 4.67
C LYS A 43 -0.37 6.64 3.90
N GLU A 44 -0.61 5.51 4.56
CA GLU A 44 -1.25 4.35 3.92
C GLU A 44 -2.72 4.63 3.61
N LYS A 45 -3.45 5.27 4.52
CA LYS A 45 -4.83 5.70 4.31
C LYS A 45 -4.97 6.61 3.09
N LEU A 46 -4.13 7.64 2.99
CA LEU A 46 -4.13 8.56 1.84
C LEU A 46 -3.82 7.84 0.52
N LYS A 47 -2.93 6.85 0.54
CA LYS A 47 -2.60 6.03 -0.62
C LYS A 47 -3.80 5.19 -1.07
N ILE A 48 -4.50 4.55 -0.14
CA ILE A 48 -5.74 3.80 -0.40
C ILE A 48 -6.83 4.73 -0.96
N GLU A 49 -7.03 5.91 -0.36
CA GLU A 49 -8.03 6.88 -0.82
C GLU A 49 -7.74 7.37 -2.25
N LYS A 50 -6.47 7.68 -2.56
CA LYS A 50 -6.06 8.07 -3.92
C LYS A 50 -6.28 6.93 -4.93
N PHE A 51 -6.00 5.70 -4.53
CA PHE A 51 -6.22 4.52 -5.36
C PHE A 51 -7.71 4.31 -5.66
N ASN A 52 -8.55 4.30 -4.62
CA ASN A 52 -10.00 4.12 -4.77
C ASN A 52 -10.62 5.21 -5.64
N ARG A 53 -10.14 6.46 -5.51
CA ARG A 53 -10.54 7.54 -6.40
C ARG A 53 -10.15 7.26 -7.85
N ALA A 54 -8.92 6.82 -8.11
CA ALA A 54 -8.48 6.50 -9.45
C ALA A 54 -9.30 5.37 -10.09
N VAL A 55 -9.61 4.31 -9.34
CA VAL A 55 -10.50 3.22 -9.80
C VAL A 55 -11.90 3.76 -10.10
N SER A 56 -12.45 4.59 -9.21
CA SER A 56 -13.76 5.22 -9.41
C SER A 56 -13.79 6.10 -10.65
N ASP A 57 -12.79 6.96 -10.83
CA ASP A 57 -12.67 7.84 -12.00
C ASP A 57 -12.57 7.02 -13.30
N ILE A 58 -11.84 5.88 -13.26
CA ILE A 58 -11.79 4.95 -14.38
C ILE A 58 -13.18 4.36 -14.64
N ASN A 59 -13.86 3.83 -13.63
CA ASN A 59 -15.16 3.19 -13.82
C ASN A 59 -16.27 4.16 -14.26
N MET A 60 -16.19 5.43 -13.86
CA MET A 60 -17.17 6.46 -14.23
C MET A 60 -16.88 7.14 -15.58
N SER A 61 -15.71 6.90 -16.17
CA SER A 61 -15.33 7.48 -17.45
C SER A 61 -16.04 6.80 -18.62
N SER A 62 -16.40 7.58 -19.65
CA SER A 62 -16.88 7.02 -20.92
C SER A 62 -15.69 6.51 -21.73
N TRP A 63 -15.57 5.20 -21.87
CA TRP A 63 -14.50 4.56 -22.61
C TRP A 63 -14.92 4.19 -24.03
N GLY A 64 -13.98 4.31 -24.97
CA GLY A 64 -14.20 3.84 -26.35
C GLY A 64 -14.18 2.31 -26.46
N TYR A 65 -13.49 1.63 -25.54
CA TYR A 65 -13.47 0.18 -25.44
C TYR A 65 -13.27 -0.27 -23.99
N THR A 66 -14.04 -1.27 -23.58
CA THR A 66 -13.87 -1.99 -22.32
C THR A 66 -13.93 -3.50 -22.58
N ASP A 67 -13.17 -4.26 -21.80
CA ASP A 67 -13.22 -5.71 -21.80
C ASP A 67 -12.87 -6.23 -20.40
N TYR A 68 -13.34 -7.42 -20.06
CA TYR A 68 -13.15 -8.00 -18.74
C TYR A 68 -12.94 -9.51 -18.81
N PHE A 69 -12.33 -10.06 -17.76
CA PHE A 69 -12.41 -11.48 -17.43
C PHE A 69 -12.49 -11.67 -15.93
N GLU A 70 -13.01 -12.82 -15.53
CA GLU A 70 -13.05 -13.31 -14.16
C GLU A 70 -12.68 -14.79 -14.18
N GLU A 71 -11.86 -15.22 -13.23
CA GLU A 71 -11.50 -16.61 -13.01
C GLU A 71 -11.69 -16.99 -11.55
N GLU A 72 -12.84 -17.59 -11.27
CA GLU A 72 -13.29 -18.01 -9.93
C GLU A 72 -12.29 -18.90 -9.18
N TYR A 73 -11.41 -19.61 -9.90
CA TYR A 73 -10.46 -20.57 -9.32
C TYR A 73 -8.99 -20.24 -9.57
N SER A 74 -8.68 -19.04 -10.04
CA SER A 74 -7.29 -18.63 -10.25
C SER A 74 -6.59 -18.37 -8.92
N SER A 75 -5.46 -19.03 -8.68
CA SER A 75 -4.68 -18.86 -7.45
C SER A 75 -3.85 -17.57 -7.41
N PHE A 76 -3.94 -16.73 -8.45
CA PHE A 76 -3.06 -15.57 -8.59
C PHE A 76 -3.76 -14.31 -9.12
N ILE A 77 -4.47 -14.39 -10.26
CA ILE A 77 -5.24 -13.26 -10.82
C ILE A 77 -6.70 -13.69 -10.92
N GLU A 78 -7.53 -13.13 -10.06
CA GLU A 78 -8.95 -13.47 -9.91
C GLU A 78 -9.79 -12.73 -10.96
N GLU A 79 -9.47 -11.46 -11.21
CA GLU A 79 -10.21 -10.62 -12.14
C GLU A 79 -9.29 -9.67 -12.90
N GLY A 80 -9.71 -9.28 -14.10
CA GLY A 80 -9.03 -8.29 -14.90
C GLY A 80 -10.00 -7.45 -15.70
N SER A 81 -9.74 -6.15 -15.77
CA SER A 81 -10.52 -5.19 -16.57
C SER A 81 -9.58 -4.33 -17.41
N TYR A 82 -9.94 -4.14 -18.67
CA TYR A 82 -9.18 -3.34 -19.61
C TYR A 82 -10.01 -2.18 -20.14
N TYR A 83 -9.42 -0.99 -20.14
CA TYR A 83 -10.06 0.26 -20.55
C TYR A 83 -9.18 0.98 -21.57
N SER A 84 -9.80 1.45 -22.66
CA SER A 84 -9.13 2.25 -23.69
C SER A 84 -10.00 3.44 -24.08
N ASN A 85 -9.39 4.62 -24.15
CA ASN A 85 -10.05 5.84 -24.61
C ASN A 85 -10.18 5.91 -26.14
N LYS A 86 -9.48 5.04 -26.89
CA LYS A 86 -9.54 5.01 -28.36
C LYS A 86 -10.26 3.77 -28.85
N THR A 87 -11.08 3.96 -29.89
CA THR A 87 -11.66 2.89 -30.73
C THR A 87 -10.58 2.07 -31.45
N GLY A 88 -9.36 2.59 -31.58
CA GLY A 88 -8.17 1.85 -32.01
C GLY A 88 -7.42 1.25 -30.81
N LEU A 89 -7.28 -0.07 -30.79
CA LEU A 89 -6.71 -0.90 -29.72
C LEU A 89 -5.18 -0.73 -29.52
N GLY A 90 -4.64 0.47 -29.69
CA GLY A 90 -3.22 0.79 -29.52
C GLY A 90 -3.04 2.29 -29.34
N GLY A 91 -2.93 2.74 -28.09
CA GLY A 91 -2.74 4.16 -27.79
C GLY A 91 -2.34 4.43 -26.34
N ALA A 92 -1.70 5.58 -26.14
CA ALA A 92 -1.12 6.09 -24.88
C ALA A 92 -2.14 6.49 -23.80
N SER A 93 -3.28 5.81 -23.71
CA SER A 93 -4.33 6.08 -22.72
C SER A 93 -5.15 4.82 -22.48
N THR A 94 -4.48 3.80 -21.96
CA THR A 94 -5.06 2.50 -21.64
C THR A 94 -4.78 2.16 -20.18
N TYR A 95 -5.76 1.54 -19.55
CA TYR A 95 -5.66 1.09 -18.16
C TYR A 95 -5.97 -0.40 -18.11
N LEU A 96 -5.12 -1.13 -17.41
CA LEU A 96 -5.38 -2.51 -17.02
C LEU A 96 -5.53 -2.53 -15.50
N VAL A 97 -6.67 -3.01 -15.02
CA VAL A 97 -6.91 -3.21 -13.59
C VAL A 97 -6.91 -4.70 -13.34
N LEU A 98 -6.05 -5.19 -12.44
CA LEU A 98 -5.96 -6.59 -12.06
C LEU A 98 -6.25 -6.75 -10.57
N ASN A 99 -6.98 -7.80 -10.21
CA ASN A 99 -7.19 -8.19 -8.82
C ASN A 99 -6.41 -9.45 -8.50
N PHE A 100 -5.60 -9.36 -7.44
CA PHE A 100 -4.84 -10.46 -6.88
C PHE A 100 -5.30 -10.64 -5.44
N GLN A 101 -6.01 -11.72 -5.15
CA GLN A 101 -6.37 -12.09 -3.78
C GLN A 101 -7.08 -10.94 -3.04
N GLY A 102 -8.03 -10.30 -3.71
CA GLY A 102 -8.75 -9.12 -3.19
C GLY A 102 -8.00 -7.78 -3.28
N ASN A 103 -6.77 -7.74 -3.77
CA ASN A 103 -6.00 -6.49 -3.95
C ASN A 103 -6.02 -6.06 -5.41
N GLN A 104 -6.53 -4.85 -5.67
CA GLN A 104 -6.54 -4.28 -7.01
C GLN A 104 -5.27 -3.49 -7.31
N TYR A 105 -4.81 -3.58 -8.55
CA TYR A 105 -3.65 -2.86 -9.06
C TYR A 105 -3.99 -2.28 -10.43
N ILE A 106 -3.59 -1.04 -10.67
CA ILE A 106 -3.81 -0.34 -11.93
C ILE A 106 -2.48 -0.26 -12.68
N PHE A 107 -2.47 -0.65 -13.94
CA PHE A 107 -1.32 -0.52 -14.83
C PHE A 107 -1.68 0.42 -15.97
N LYS A 108 -0.82 1.41 -16.21
CA LYS A 108 -1.04 2.43 -17.24
C LYS A 108 -0.32 2.09 -18.54
N ASN A 109 -0.91 2.50 -19.66
CA ASN A 109 -0.35 2.37 -21.01
C ASN A 109 -0.09 0.91 -21.44
N VAL A 110 -0.95 -0.01 -21.01
CA VAL A 110 -0.87 -1.43 -21.39
C VAL A 110 -1.45 -1.63 -22.80
N PRO A 111 -0.65 -2.08 -23.78
CA PRO A 111 -1.14 -2.34 -25.13
C PRO A 111 -2.19 -3.45 -25.16
N TYR A 112 -3.18 -3.33 -26.05
CA TYR A 112 -4.25 -4.34 -26.17
C TYR A 112 -3.73 -5.75 -26.42
N LYS A 113 -2.63 -5.90 -27.18
CA LYS A 113 -2.00 -7.22 -27.41
C LYS A 113 -1.56 -7.90 -26.11
N VAL A 114 -1.17 -7.12 -25.09
CA VAL A 114 -0.78 -7.65 -23.78
C VAL A 114 -2.02 -8.05 -22.99
N TRP A 115 -3.09 -7.25 -23.04
CA TRP A 115 -4.38 -7.62 -22.48
C TRP A 115 -4.93 -8.92 -23.08
N LYS A 116 -4.99 -9.00 -24.42
CA LYS A 116 -5.44 -10.19 -25.13
C LYS A 116 -4.60 -11.42 -24.77
N GLY A 117 -3.28 -11.26 -24.76
CA GLY A 117 -2.36 -12.34 -24.37
C GLY A 117 -2.58 -12.80 -22.93
N LEU A 118 -2.87 -11.89 -21.99
CA LEU A 118 -3.18 -12.25 -20.61
C LEU A 118 -4.48 -13.08 -20.53
N LYS A 119 -5.54 -12.67 -21.24
CA LYS A 119 -6.81 -13.39 -21.27
C LYS A 119 -6.65 -14.81 -21.79
N GLU A 120 -5.89 -14.97 -22.87
CA GLU A 120 -5.70 -16.23 -23.59
C GLU A 120 -4.60 -17.12 -22.98
N ALA A 121 -3.82 -16.60 -22.02
CA ALA A 121 -2.75 -17.36 -21.39
C ALA A 121 -3.29 -18.53 -20.57
N SER A 122 -2.69 -19.70 -20.75
CA SER A 122 -2.92 -20.89 -19.93
C SER A 122 -2.53 -20.70 -18.46
N SER A 123 -1.57 -19.79 -18.20
CA SER A 123 -1.17 -19.37 -16.86
C SER A 123 -1.07 -17.84 -16.82
N LYS A 124 -2.09 -17.20 -16.22
CA LYS A 124 -2.14 -15.73 -16.06
C LYS A 124 -0.99 -15.20 -15.22
N GLY A 125 -0.58 -15.94 -14.18
CA GLY A 125 0.54 -15.55 -13.33
C GLY A 125 1.89 -15.60 -14.03
N GLU A 126 2.14 -16.63 -14.85
CA GLU A 126 3.34 -16.68 -15.68
C GLU A 126 3.35 -15.53 -16.69
N PHE A 127 2.23 -15.32 -17.41
CA PHE A 127 2.11 -14.23 -18.36
C PHE A 127 2.35 -12.86 -17.70
N TYR A 128 1.73 -12.62 -16.54
CA TYR A 128 1.93 -11.40 -15.77
C TYR A 128 3.40 -11.17 -15.41
N ASN A 129 4.08 -12.19 -14.88
CA ASN A 129 5.48 -12.09 -14.48
C ASN A 129 6.39 -11.77 -15.67
N ILE A 130 6.12 -12.34 -16.85
CA ILE A 130 6.93 -12.13 -18.05
C ILE A 130 6.62 -10.79 -18.71
N TYR A 131 5.35 -10.44 -18.88
CA TYR A 131 4.95 -9.36 -19.80
C TYR A 131 4.43 -8.10 -19.12
N ILE A 132 4.06 -8.13 -17.84
CA ILE A 132 3.43 -6.99 -17.16
C ILE A 132 4.28 -6.49 -15.99
N ARG A 133 4.72 -7.39 -15.12
CA ARG A 133 5.45 -7.07 -13.89
C ARG A 133 6.71 -6.26 -14.19
N GLY A 134 6.80 -5.08 -13.58
CA GLY A 134 7.96 -4.18 -13.72
C GLY A 134 8.10 -3.51 -15.10
N ARG A 135 7.16 -3.74 -16.02
CA ARG A 135 7.17 -3.14 -17.37
C ARG A 135 6.19 -1.98 -17.52
N TYR A 136 5.16 -1.93 -16.68
CA TYR A 136 4.16 -0.87 -16.67
C TYR A 136 4.15 -0.17 -15.31
N SER A 137 3.92 1.14 -15.33
CA SER A 137 3.78 1.94 -14.11
C SER A 137 2.46 1.59 -13.41
N LEU A 138 2.59 1.28 -12.12
CA LEU A 138 1.50 1.20 -11.14
C LEU A 138 0.95 2.60 -10.80
#